data_AF-A0A924NF56-F1
#
_entry.id   AF-A0A924NF56-F1
#
_cell.length_a   1.000
_cell.length_b   1.000
_cell.length_c   1.000
_cell.angle_alpha   90.00
_cell.angle_beta   90.00
_cell.angle_gamma   90.00
#
_symmetry.space_group_name_H-M   'P 1'
#
loop_
_entity.id
_entity.type
_entity.pdbx_description
1 polymer ?
#
loop_
_entity_poly.entity_id
_entity_poly.type
_entity_poly.pdbx_seq_one_letter_code
_entity_poly.pdbx_strand_id
1 'polypeptide(L)' 'DVSPATGIMGGVENAVTLISDAGVEVWPRMGKANVATRLAQRIVEALA' A
#
# COMPACT_ATOMS: atom_id res chain seq x y z
N ASP A 1 10.23 -18.36 1.56
CA ASP A 1 11.11 -17.74 2.56
C ASP A 1 11.20 -16.26 2.24
N VAL A 2 10.95 -15.39 3.23
CA VAL A 2 10.99 -13.91 3.11
C VAL A 2 12.18 -13.32 3.86
N SER A 3 13.23 -14.14 4.03
CA SER A 3 14.46 -13.75 4.71
C SER A 3 15.11 -12.53 4.04
N PRO A 4 15.68 -11.58 4.82
CA PRO A 4 16.36 -10.40 4.28
C PRO A 4 17.44 -10.73 3.26
N ALA A 5 18.06 -11.91 3.38
CA ALA A 5 19.13 -12.40 2.53
C ALA A 5 18.72 -12.59 1.06
N THR A 6 17.43 -12.78 0.76
CA THR A 6 16.96 -13.02 -0.61
C THR A 6 16.52 -11.74 -1.34
N GLY A 7 16.35 -10.63 -0.61
CA GLY A 7 15.87 -9.36 -1.19
C GLY A 7 14.45 -9.41 -1.77
N ILE A 8 13.70 -10.50 -1.55
CA ILE A 8 12.36 -10.71 -2.13
C ILE A 8 11.32 -9.77 -1.51
N MET A 9 11.47 -9.43 -0.23
CA MET A 9 10.61 -8.49 0.48
C MET A 9 11.43 -7.26 0.90
N GLY A 10 10.83 -6.07 0.78
CA GLY A 10 11.43 -4.83 1.31
C GLY A 10 11.80 -3.75 0.30
N GLY A 11 11.64 -3.96 -1.01
CA GLY A 11 11.90 -2.96 -2.05
C GLY A 11 11.17 -1.63 -1.85
N VAL A 12 11.59 -0.57 -2.55
CA VAL A 12 11.06 0.79 -2.35
C VAL A 12 9.66 1.01 -2.94
N GLU A 13 9.19 0.08 -3.76
CA GLU A 13 7.91 0.14 -4.49
C GLU A 13 6.92 -0.91 -3.98
N ASN A 14 5.64 -0.56 -3.97
CA ASN A 14 4.53 -1.46 -3.67
C ASN A 14 3.52 -1.49 -4.83
N ALA A 15 2.92 -2.65 -5.05
CA ALA A 15 1.62 -2.77 -5.73
C ALA A 15 0.57 -2.98 -4.64
N VAL A 16 -0.48 -2.16 -4.62
CA VAL A 16 -1.48 -2.14 -3.54
C VAL A 16 -2.87 -2.38 -4.11
N THR A 17 -3.59 -3.30 -3.46
CA THR A 17 -5.03 -3.48 -3.62
C THR A 17 -5.69 -3.16 -2.28
N LEU A 18 -6.44 -2.07 -2.21
CA LEU A 18 -7.19 -1.69 -1.01
C LEU A 18 -8.56 -2.37 -1.04
N ILE A 19 -8.94 -2.99 0.08
CA ILE A 19 -10.23 -3.65 0.25
C ILE A 19 -10.95 -2.96 1.40
N SER A 20 -12.16 -2.48 1.17
CA SER A 20 -13.06 -1.90 2.17
C SER A 20 -14.49 -2.43 1.98
N ASP A 21 -15.41 -1.98 2.82
CA ASP A 21 -16.85 -2.20 2.68
C ASP A 21 -17.42 -1.61 1.38
N ALA A 22 -16.84 -0.50 0.89
CA ALA A 22 -17.15 0.11 -0.40
C ALA A 22 -16.64 -0.69 -1.62
N GLY A 23 -15.81 -1.71 -1.40
CA GLY A 23 -15.31 -2.61 -2.43
C GLY A 23 -13.79 -2.64 -2.56
N VAL A 24 -13.31 -2.93 -3.78
CA VAL A 24 -11.89 -3.15 -4.08
C VAL A 24 -11.36 -2.04 -4.97
N GLU A 25 -10.22 -1.48 -4.60
CA GLU A 25 -9.50 -0.50 -5.41
C GLU A 25 -8.06 -0.93 -5.64
N VAL A 26 -7.65 -0.94 -6.90
CA VAL A 26 -6.28 -1.22 -7.29
C VAL A 26 -5.54 0.10 -7.49
N TRP A 27 -4.42 0.26 -6.80
CA TRP A 27 -3.54 1.40 -6.97
C TRP A 27 -2.46 1.10 -8.01
N PRO A 28 -2.02 2.11 -8.78
CA PRO A 28 -0.84 1.94 -9.62
C PRO A 28 0.37 1.59 -8.76
N ARG A 29 1.33 0.86 -9.33
CA ARG A 29 2.60 0.60 -8.65
C ARG A 29 3.27 1.93 -8.31
N MET A 30 3.65 2.10 -7.05
CA MET A 30 4.23 3.35 -6.57
C MET A 30 5.16 3.13 -5.37
N GLY A 31 6.00 4.12 -5.12
CA GLY A 31 6.89 4.13 -3.98
C GLY A 31 6.16 4.03 -2.64
N LYS A 32 6.78 3.37 -1.67
CA LYS A 32 6.26 3.18 -0.31
C LYS A 32 5.88 4.50 0.37
N ALA A 33 6.63 5.57 0.11
CA ALA A 33 6.29 6.91 0.61
C ALA A 33 4.96 7.42 0.04
N ASN A 34 4.74 7.26 -1.27
CA ASN A 34 3.50 7.65 -1.92
C ASN A 34 2.32 6.79 -1.45
N VAL A 35 2.54 5.49 -1.25
CA VAL A 35 1.55 4.59 -0.63
C VAL A 35 1.18 5.10 0.76
N ALA A 36 2.15 5.45 1.60
CA ALA A 36 1.89 5.92 2.96
C ALA A 36 1.05 7.20 2.98
N THR A 37 1.38 8.18 2.14
CA THR A 37 0.60 9.42 2.01
C THR A 37 -0.84 9.16 1.57
N ARG A 38 -1.02 8.36 0.52
CA ARG A 38 -2.37 8.01 0.01
C ARG A 38 -3.19 7.23 1.01
N LEU A 39 -2.56 6.30 1.75
CA LEU A 39 -3.22 5.52 2.79
C LEU A 39 -3.66 6.40 3.97
N ALA A 40 -2.82 7.33 4.40
CA ALA A 40 -3.17 8.27 5.46
C ALA A 40 -4.40 9.12 5.08
N GLN A 41 -4.48 9.58 3.83
CA GLN A 41 -5.66 10.29 3.33
C GLN A 41 -6.93 9.42 3.40
N ARG A 42 -6.84 8.15 3.00
CA ARG A 42 -7.98 7.22 3.10
C ARG A 42 -8.46 6.96 4.51
N ILE A 43 -7.55 6.89 5.46
CA ILE A 43 -7.89 6.74 6.87
C ILE A 43 -8.63 7.99 7.36
N VAL A 44 -8.17 9.18 7.00
CA VAL A 44 -8.86 10.44 7.35
C VAL A 44 -10.26 10.50 6.74
N GLU A 45 -10.40 10.18 5.44
CA GLU A 45 -11.68 10.15 4.74
C GLU A 45 -12.67 9.16 5.36
N ALA A 46 -12.20 8.01 5.86
CA ALA A 46 -13.04 7.00 6.47
C ALA A 46 -13.48 7.31 7.91
N LEU A 47 -12.81 8.26 8.58
CA LEU A 47 -13.09 8.64 9.97
C LEU A 47 -13.83 9.99 10.08
N ALA A 48 -14.03 10.69 8.96
CA ALA A 48 -14.80 11.93 8.88
C ALA A 48 -16.31 11.66 8.88
#